data_AF-A0A7C8CW74-F1
#
_entry.id   AF-A0A7C8CW74-F1
#
_cell.length_a   1.000
_cell.length_b   1.000
_cell.length_c   1.000
_cell.angle_alpha   90.00
_cell.angle_beta   90.00
_cell.angle_gamma   90.00
#
_symmetry.space_group_name_H-M   'P 1'
#
loop_
_entity.id
_entity.type
_entity.pdbx_description
1 polymer ?
#
loop_
_entity_poly.entity_id
_entity_poly.type
_entity_poly.pdbx_seq_one_letter_code
_entity_poly.pdbx_strand_id
1 'polypeptide(L)'
;MGHAADPSHPRYKSLLARGLLEEAANRGMLAGSALIAHGRGEAFDYLLGEETSNSAMKATIEIAKRLKSAEKAVISLNGNTAALAGDDLLRCAAVLGCAIEINIFYRTPERMKALLKYIDERKKYIHSQQPPKEWKGGVDEWHTAIMEVPILGAEPDGLIPGLKGPRAKCHKEGIISCDTILVPLEDGDRCEALVAMGKQVLVVDLNPMSRSAKMASVTIVDELCRFANNLLQLLIELDEYSIDSNWDNQQILQDALDVMATNMKNVTK
;
A
#
# COMPACT_ATOMS: atom_id res chain seq x y z
N MET A 1 -5.52 9.93 21.89
CA MET A 1 -6.71 10.77 22.17
C MET A 1 -7.87 10.16 21.42
N GLY A 2 -9.04 10.10 22.06
CA GLY A 2 -10.16 9.27 21.65
C GLY A 2 -10.95 9.83 20.46
N HIS A 3 -10.84 9.17 19.32
CA HIS A 3 -11.87 9.18 18.30
C HIS A 3 -12.54 7.80 18.29
N ALA A 4 -13.14 7.44 19.42
CA ALA A 4 -13.92 6.22 19.51
C ALA A 4 -15.33 6.54 19.00
N ALA A 5 -15.48 6.51 17.68
CA ALA A 5 -16.76 6.09 17.14
C ALA A 5 -17.10 4.72 17.77
N ASP A 6 -18.36 4.50 18.12
CA ASP A 6 -18.80 3.20 18.63
C ASP A 6 -18.37 2.10 17.63
N PRO A 7 -17.76 0.97 18.06
CA PRO A 7 -17.43 -0.14 17.16
C PRO A 7 -18.63 -0.68 16.38
N SER A 8 -19.85 -0.50 16.88
CA SER A 8 -21.11 -0.84 16.19
C SER A 8 -21.56 0.21 15.17
N HIS A 9 -20.91 1.38 15.12
CA HIS A 9 -21.24 2.44 14.18
C HIS A 9 -20.95 1.97 12.75
N PRO A 10 -21.88 2.16 11.79
CA PRO A 10 -21.74 1.66 10.42
C PRO A 10 -20.47 2.16 9.73
N ARG A 11 -20.01 3.36 10.09
CA ARG A 11 -18.76 3.97 9.58
C ARG A 11 -17.57 3.96 10.54
N TYR A 12 -17.55 3.04 11.52
CA TYR A 12 -16.47 2.97 12.50
C TYR A 12 -15.07 2.97 11.84
N LYS A 13 -14.89 2.17 10.78
CA LYS A 13 -13.61 2.06 10.05
C LYS A 13 -13.16 3.37 9.40
N SER A 14 -14.05 4.06 8.69
CA SER A 14 -13.76 5.38 8.08
C SER A 14 -13.39 6.43 9.15
N LEU A 15 -14.12 6.48 10.26
CA LEU A 15 -13.84 7.43 11.34
C LEU A 15 -12.50 7.14 12.04
N LEU A 16 -12.17 5.87 12.23
CA LEU A 16 -10.87 5.45 12.76
C LEU A 16 -9.73 5.86 11.81
N ALA A 17 -9.88 5.63 10.51
CA ALA A 17 -8.88 6.01 9.50
C ALA A 17 -8.60 7.52 9.50
N ARG A 18 -9.65 8.36 9.66
CA ARG A 18 -9.48 9.82 9.81
C ARG A 18 -8.67 10.18 11.05
N GLY A 19 -8.98 9.55 12.20
CA GLY A 19 -8.23 9.76 13.44
C GLY A 19 -6.76 9.39 13.32
N LEU A 20 -6.45 8.29 12.63
CA LEU A 20 -5.06 7.87 12.35
C LEU A 20 -4.31 8.90 11.49
N LEU A 21 -4.98 9.46 10.47
CA LEU A 21 -4.38 10.49 9.62
C LEU A 21 -4.20 11.81 10.35
N GLU A 22 -5.14 12.22 11.21
CA GLU A 22 -4.99 13.41 12.06
C GLU A 22 -3.80 13.24 13.02
N GLU A 23 -3.66 12.08 13.64
CA GLU A 23 -2.52 11.78 14.49
C GLU A 23 -1.20 11.81 13.69
N ALA A 24 -1.16 11.21 12.51
CA ALA A 24 0.01 11.22 11.64
C ALA A 24 0.36 12.65 11.17
N ALA A 25 -0.64 13.50 10.90
CA ALA A 25 -0.44 14.91 10.59
C ALA A 25 0.21 15.64 11.77
N ASN A 26 -0.31 15.44 12.99
CA ASN A 26 0.24 16.01 14.22
C ASN A 26 1.68 15.54 14.50
N ARG A 27 2.04 14.33 14.07
CA ARG A 27 3.41 13.78 14.12
C ARG A 27 4.33 14.32 13.01
N GLY A 28 3.84 15.17 12.11
CA GLY A 28 4.62 15.73 11.00
C GLY A 28 4.88 14.76 9.84
N MET A 29 4.14 13.64 9.77
CA MET A 29 4.30 12.61 8.74
C MET A 29 3.64 12.97 7.42
N LEU A 30 2.58 13.79 7.47
CA LEU A 30 1.71 14.07 6.33
C LEU A 30 1.98 15.43 5.69
N ALA A 31 1.72 15.54 4.38
CA ALA A 31 1.60 16.83 3.72
C ALA A 31 0.22 17.45 4.02
N GLY A 32 0.08 18.77 3.92
CA GLY A 32 -1.25 19.42 4.06
C GLY A 32 -2.31 18.89 3.10
N SER A 33 -1.90 18.37 1.93
CA SER A 33 -2.78 17.74 0.94
C SER A 33 -3.18 16.29 1.25
N ALA A 34 -2.65 15.69 2.32
CA ALA A 34 -2.86 14.27 2.65
C ALA A 34 -4.33 13.94 2.98
N LEU A 35 -4.97 14.79 3.80
CA LEU A 35 -6.38 14.65 4.17
C LEU A 35 -7.30 14.87 2.96
N ILE A 36 -6.93 15.77 2.04
CA ILE A 36 -7.63 15.95 0.78
C ILE A 36 -7.53 14.68 -0.07
N ALA A 37 -6.34 14.07 -0.15
CA ALA A 37 -6.16 12.82 -0.87
C ALA A 37 -6.98 11.67 -0.27
N HIS A 38 -7.05 11.58 1.06
CA HIS A 38 -7.90 10.61 1.74
C HIS A 38 -9.39 10.84 1.44
N GLY A 39 -9.88 12.09 1.55
CA GLY A 39 -11.28 12.40 1.25
C GLY A 39 -11.70 12.09 -0.20
N ARG A 40 -10.78 12.24 -1.17
CA ARG A 40 -11.03 11.74 -2.54
C ARG A 40 -11.21 10.23 -2.57
N GLY A 41 -10.34 9.50 -1.86
CA GLY A 41 -10.45 8.05 -1.73
C GLY A 41 -11.79 7.65 -1.12
N GLU A 42 -12.15 8.24 0.03
CA GLU A 42 -13.44 7.97 0.69
C GLU A 42 -14.62 8.17 -0.28
N ALA A 43 -14.62 9.22 -1.11
CA ALA A 43 -15.69 9.45 -2.09
C ALA A 43 -15.83 8.30 -3.10
N PHE A 44 -14.73 7.70 -3.55
CA PHE A 44 -14.77 6.51 -4.41
C PHE A 44 -15.14 5.25 -3.63
N ASP A 45 -14.72 5.14 -2.37
CA ASP A 45 -15.08 4.01 -1.52
C ASP A 45 -16.60 3.93 -1.26
N TYR A 46 -17.26 5.08 -1.09
CA TYR A 46 -18.73 5.17 -1.07
C TYR A 46 -19.37 4.61 -2.35
N LEU A 47 -18.78 4.87 -3.52
CA LEU A 47 -19.30 4.36 -4.79
C LEU A 47 -19.08 2.84 -4.91
N LEU A 48 -18.01 2.32 -4.33
CA LEU A 48 -17.71 0.88 -4.28
C LEU A 48 -18.55 0.13 -3.25
N GLY A 49 -19.18 0.85 -2.30
CA GLY A 49 -19.97 0.27 -1.23
C GLY A 49 -19.15 -0.06 0.02
N GLU A 50 -17.94 0.49 0.16
CA GLU A 50 -17.03 0.29 1.31
C GLU A 50 -16.64 -1.18 1.57
N GLU A 51 -16.68 -2.01 0.53
CA GLU A 51 -16.36 -3.43 0.56
C GLU A 51 -15.32 -3.80 -0.51
N THR A 52 -14.53 -4.84 -0.24
CA THR A 52 -13.63 -5.42 -1.26
C THR A 52 -14.46 -6.08 -2.35
N SER A 53 -14.43 -5.54 -3.57
CA SER A 53 -15.12 -6.11 -4.71
C SER A 53 -14.44 -7.38 -5.24
N ASN A 54 -15.16 -8.14 -6.08
CA ASN A 54 -14.59 -9.32 -6.75
C ASN A 54 -13.37 -8.99 -7.62
N SER A 55 -13.38 -7.85 -8.32
CA SER A 55 -12.24 -7.42 -9.13
C SER A 55 -11.06 -7.00 -8.27
N ALA A 56 -11.30 -6.33 -7.14
CA ALA A 56 -10.27 -6.01 -6.15
C ALA A 56 -9.63 -7.27 -5.55
N MET A 57 -10.41 -8.28 -5.17
CA MET A 57 -9.88 -9.53 -4.63
C MET A 57 -9.05 -10.29 -5.68
N LYS A 58 -9.52 -10.38 -6.94
CA LYS A 58 -8.75 -10.98 -8.05
C LYS A 58 -7.39 -10.30 -8.21
N ALA A 59 -7.37 -8.97 -8.21
CA ALA A 59 -6.13 -8.22 -8.32
C ALA A 59 -5.26 -8.37 -7.07
N THR A 60 -5.84 -8.54 -5.87
CA THR A 60 -5.08 -8.80 -4.64
C THR A 60 -4.34 -10.13 -4.72
N ILE A 61 -5.02 -11.17 -5.23
CA ILE A 61 -4.42 -12.49 -5.47
C ILE A 61 -3.27 -12.36 -6.48
N GLU A 62 -3.48 -11.65 -7.59
CA GLU A 62 -2.43 -11.45 -8.59
C GLU A 62 -1.23 -10.67 -8.04
N ILE A 63 -1.44 -9.63 -7.23
CA ILE A 63 -0.37 -8.92 -6.54
C ILE A 63 0.41 -9.85 -5.63
N ALA A 64 -0.28 -10.67 -4.82
CA ALA A 64 0.39 -11.62 -3.92
C ALA A 64 1.28 -12.60 -4.72
N LYS A 65 0.78 -13.10 -5.85
CA LYS A 65 1.54 -13.98 -6.76
C LYS A 65 2.78 -13.29 -7.33
N ARG A 66 2.64 -12.06 -7.84
CA ARG A 66 3.75 -11.29 -8.41
C ARG A 66 4.80 -10.94 -7.36
N LEU A 67 4.39 -10.56 -6.16
CA LEU A 67 5.31 -10.28 -5.05
C LEU A 67 6.08 -11.54 -4.63
N LYS A 68 5.43 -12.71 -4.55
CA LYS A 68 6.11 -13.99 -4.22
C LYS A 68 7.01 -14.50 -5.35
N SER A 69 6.71 -14.14 -6.61
CA SER A 69 7.49 -14.52 -7.79
C SER A 69 8.66 -13.59 -8.10
N ALA A 70 8.72 -12.42 -7.46
CA ALA A 70 9.71 -11.39 -7.75
C ALA A 70 11.11 -11.83 -7.35
N GLU A 71 12.11 -11.49 -8.16
CA GLU A 71 13.51 -11.68 -7.77
C GLU A 71 13.88 -10.72 -6.62
N LYS A 72 13.38 -9.48 -6.69
CA LYS A 72 13.58 -8.45 -5.68
C LYS A 72 12.34 -7.55 -5.57
N ALA A 73 11.42 -7.92 -4.68
CA ALA A 73 10.28 -7.08 -4.34
C ALA A 73 10.66 -5.90 -3.44
N VAL A 74 9.92 -4.79 -3.55
CA VAL A 74 9.95 -3.66 -2.61
C VAL A 74 8.52 -3.18 -2.31
N ILE A 75 8.24 -2.85 -1.05
CA ILE A 75 7.01 -2.16 -0.66
C ILE A 75 7.35 -0.69 -0.38
N SER A 76 6.79 0.22 -1.17
CA SER A 76 6.95 1.66 -0.96
C SER A 76 5.90 2.19 0.01
N LEU A 77 6.33 2.98 0.99
CA LEU A 77 5.42 3.66 1.91
C LEU A 77 5.54 5.18 1.76
N ASN A 78 4.40 5.83 1.54
CA ASN A 78 4.26 7.27 1.75
C ASN A 78 3.64 7.55 3.14
N GLY A 79 3.38 8.82 3.46
CA GLY A 79 2.83 9.20 4.75
C GLY A 79 1.43 8.64 5.05
N ASN A 80 0.52 8.67 4.07
CA ASN A 80 -0.84 8.12 4.24
C ASN A 80 -0.76 6.60 4.41
N THR A 81 0.06 5.94 3.58
CA THR A 81 0.24 4.49 3.63
C THR A 81 0.82 4.04 4.96
N ALA A 82 1.85 4.72 5.46
CA ALA A 82 2.45 4.45 6.76
C ALA A 82 1.42 4.58 7.90
N ALA A 83 0.60 5.62 7.88
CA ALA A 83 -0.39 5.88 8.93
C ALA A 83 -1.56 4.88 8.94
N LEU A 84 -2.01 4.45 7.77
CA LEU A 84 -3.21 3.61 7.63
C LEU A 84 -2.89 2.11 7.68
N ALA A 85 -1.86 1.68 6.95
CA ALA A 85 -1.57 0.26 6.75
C ALA A 85 -0.09 -0.10 6.94
N GLY A 86 0.72 0.79 7.56
CA GLY A 86 2.15 0.54 7.76
C GLY A 86 2.43 -0.76 8.52
N ASP A 87 1.57 -1.09 9.47
CA ASP A 87 1.65 -2.32 10.26
C ASP A 87 1.46 -3.59 9.42
N ASP A 88 0.37 -3.67 8.65
CA ASP A 88 0.08 -4.83 7.83
C ASP A 88 1.07 -4.97 6.67
N LEU A 89 1.53 -3.85 6.11
CA LEU A 89 2.56 -3.86 5.07
C LEU A 89 3.95 -4.23 5.61
N LEU A 90 4.29 -3.89 6.86
CA LEU A 90 5.49 -4.43 7.55
C LEU A 90 5.41 -5.94 7.72
N ARG A 91 4.23 -6.47 8.08
CA ARG A 91 3.99 -7.91 8.17
C ARG A 91 4.13 -8.57 6.80
N CYS A 92 3.55 -7.98 5.75
CA CYS A 92 3.70 -8.46 4.38
C CYS A 92 5.17 -8.47 3.96
N ALA A 93 5.92 -7.41 4.28
CA ALA A 93 7.34 -7.32 3.97
C ALA A 93 8.16 -8.44 4.64
N ALA A 94 7.84 -8.77 5.90
CA ALA A 94 8.48 -9.87 6.63
C ALA A 94 8.15 -11.23 6.00
N VAL A 95 6.89 -11.49 5.63
CA VAL A 95 6.49 -12.73 4.94
C VAL A 95 7.20 -12.87 3.59
N LEU A 96 7.40 -11.75 2.88
CA LEU A 96 8.08 -11.71 1.59
C LEU A 96 9.62 -11.70 1.68
N GLY A 97 10.18 -11.45 2.87
CA GLY A 97 11.63 -11.19 3.02
C GLY A 97 12.11 -9.96 2.22
N CYS A 98 11.25 -8.95 2.03
CA CYS A 98 11.51 -7.81 1.16
C CYS A 98 11.70 -6.49 1.92
N ALA A 99 12.25 -5.48 1.25
CA ALA A 99 12.49 -4.17 1.84
C ALA A 99 11.24 -3.27 1.82
N ILE A 100 11.12 -2.44 2.84
CA ILE A 100 10.25 -1.26 2.82
C ILE A 100 11.09 -0.03 2.49
N GLU A 101 10.66 0.74 1.50
CA GLU A 101 11.27 2.03 1.19
C GLU A 101 10.31 3.19 1.46
N ILE A 102 10.71 4.13 2.32
CA ILE A 102 9.95 5.36 2.53
C ILE A 102 10.19 6.31 1.35
N ASN A 103 9.18 6.46 0.49
CA ASN A 103 9.25 7.32 -0.68
C ASN A 103 8.08 8.30 -0.76
N ILE A 104 8.35 9.60 -0.60
CA ILE A 104 7.33 10.65 -0.51
C ILE A 104 7.52 11.73 -1.56
N PHE A 105 6.40 12.28 -2.04
CA PHE A 105 6.38 13.35 -3.04
C PHE A 105 7.03 14.63 -2.52
N TYR A 106 6.49 15.17 -1.43
CA TYR A 106 7.10 16.30 -0.75
C TYR A 106 8.16 15.74 0.20
N ARG A 107 9.43 15.75 -0.19
CA ARG A 107 10.51 15.24 0.67
C ARG A 107 11.15 16.38 1.45
N THR A 108 11.07 16.33 2.77
CA THR A 108 11.78 17.23 3.69
C THR A 108 12.50 16.40 4.77
N PRO A 109 13.65 16.85 5.30
CA PRO A 109 14.38 16.12 6.34
C PRO A 109 13.50 15.78 7.55
N GLU A 110 12.64 16.71 7.97
CA GLU A 110 11.80 16.58 9.16
C GLU A 110 10.75 15.49 8.98
N ARG A 111 10.08 15.47 7.82
CA ARG A 111 9.05 14.47 7.52
C ARG A 111 9.66 13.09 7.29
N MET A 112 10.82 13.01 6.62
CA MET A 112 11.54 11.74 6.48
C MET A 112 11.93 11.19 7.86
N LYS A 113 12.47 12.04 8.75
CA LYS A 113 12.79 11.66 10.12
C LYS A 113 11.55 11.18 10.88
N ALA A 114 10.41 11.88 10.75
CA ALA A 114 9.15 11.48 11.38
C ALA A 114 8.65 10.12 10.89
N LEU A 115 8.66 9.88 9.58
CA LEU A 115 8.23 8.63 8.97
C LEU A 115 9.13 7.45 9.33
N LEU A 116 10.45 7.62 9.23
CA LEU A 116 11.41 6.58 9.58
C LEU A 116 11.32 6.20 11.06
N LYS A 117 11.21 7.21 11.94
CA LYS A 117 11.00 6.98 13.37
C LYS A 117 9.68 6.22 13.61
N TYR A 118 8.59 6.64 12.97
CA TYR A 118 7.30 5.98 13.13
C TYR A 118 7.36 4.50 12.69
N ILE A 119 7.93 4.23 11.52
CA ILE A 119 8.03 2.85 11.00
C ILE A 119 8.95 1.98 11.86
N ASP A 120 10.05 2.53 12.39
CA ASP A 120 10.90 1.81 13.35
C ASP A 120 10.16 1.49 14.66
N GLU A 121 9.37 2.42 15.20
CA GLU A 121 8.49 2.18 16.36
C GLU A 121 7.46 1.09 16.07
N ARG A 122 6.82 1.12 14.89
CA ARG A 122 5.85 0.10 14.47
C ARG A 122 6.51 -1.26 14.30
N LYS A 123 7.68 -1.32 13.67
CA LYS A 123 8.48 -2.55 13.51
C LYS A 123 8.76 -3.22 14.86
N LYS A 124 9.22 -2.44 15.86
CA LYS A 124 9.44 -2.91 17.24
C LYS A 124 8.15 -3.35 17.95
N TYR A 125 7.06 -2.64 17.70
CA TYR A 125 5.75 -3.02 18.24
C TYR A 125 5.27 -4.36 17.67
N ILE A 126 5.38 -4.58 16.35
CA ILE A 126 4.97 -5.84 15.70
C ILE A 126 5.86 -7.00 16.13
N HIS A 127 7.16 -6.76 16.28
CA HIS A 127 8.10 -7.73 16.84
C HIS A 127 7.68 -8.21 18.24
N SER A 128 7.04 -7.37 19.07
CA SER A 128 6.58 -7.82 20.39
C SER A 128 5.22 -8.53 20.36
N GLN A 129 4.55 -8.59 19.20
CA GLN A 129 3.28 -9.30 19.06
C GLN A 129 3.49 -10.78 18.72
N GLN A 130 2.41 -11.55 18.87
CA GLN A 130 2.34 -12.90 18.33
C GLN A 130 2.30 -12.86 16.79
N PRO A 131 2.82 -13.90 16.12
CA PRO A 131 2.66 -14.04 14.67
C PRO A 131 1.18 -14.10 14.27
N PRO A 132 0.85 -13.80 13.00
CA PRO A 132 -0.44 -14.15 12.42
C PRO A 132 -0.74 -15.63 12.67
N LYS A 133 -2.01 -15.96 12.92
CA LYS A 133 -2.43 -17.31 13.34
C LYS A 133 -2.05 -18.39 12.32
N GLU A 134 -2.03 -18.01 11.04
CA GLU A 134 -1.77 -18.86 9.89
C GLU A 134 -0.26 -19.02 9.60
N TRP A 135 0.61 -18.27 10.30
CA TRP A 135 2.06 -18.33 10.12
C TRP A 135 2.65 -19.68 10.55
N LYS A 136 3.43 -20.32 9.66
CA LYS A 136 3.95 -21.67 9.86
C LYS A 136 5.34 -21.71 10.54
N GLY A 137 6.13 -20.64 10.50
CA GLY A 137 7.52 -20.59 11.01
C GLY A 137 7.68 -20.50 12.54
N GLY A 138 6.57 -20.40 13.28
CA GLY A 138 6.62 -20.20 14.74
C GLY A 138 7.04 -18.79 15.16
N VAL A 139 7.14 -18.57 16.48
CA VAL A 139 7.31 -17.24 17.07
C VAL A 139 8.72 -16.66 16.85
N ASP A 140 9.76 -17.46 17.05
CA ASP A 140 11.15 -17.00 16.94
C ASP A 140 11.50 -16.60 15.49
N GLU A 141 11.04 -17.38 14.51
CA GLU A 141 11.21 -17.07 13.08
C GLU A 141 10.44 -15.80 12.71
N TRP A 142 9.22 -15.63 13.23
CA TRP A 142 8.43 -14.42 13.00
C TRP A 142 9.11 -13.16 13.54
N HIS A 143 9.63 -13.22 14.76
CA HIS A 143 10.36 -12.11 15.37
C HIS A 143 11.63 -11.78 14.57
N THR A 144 12.35 -12.81 14.12
CA THR A 144 13.52 -12.65 13.25
C THR A 144 13.14 -11.99 11.93
N ALA A 145 12.14 -12.52 11.22
CA ALA A 145 11.68 -12.01 9.93
C ALA A 145 11.27 -10.54 10.01
N ILE A 146 10.51 -10.14 11.05
CA ILE A 146 10.15 -8.75 11.27
C ILE A 146 11.39 -7.87 11.48
N MET A 147 12.35 -8.31 12.30
CA MET A 147 13.55 -7.51 12.57
C MET A 147 14.48 -7.40 11.37
N GLU A 148 14.46 -8.37 10.47
CA GLU A 148 15.27 -8.38 9.26
C GLU A 148 14.72 -7.49 8.14
N VAL A 149 13.44 -7.09 8.16
CA VAL A 149 12.85 -6.18 7.14
C VAL A 149 13.68 -4.90 7.00
N PRO A 150 14.38 -4.67 5.86
CA PRO A 150 15.15 -3.45 5.68
C PRO A 150 14.23 -2.23 5.57
N ILE A 151 14.53 -1.16 6.32
CA ILE A 151 13.82 0.12 6.24
C ILE A 151 14.71 1.14 5.52
N LEU A 152 14.40 1.37 4.25
CA LEU A 152 15.12 2.27 3.35
C LEU A 152 14.45 3.65 3.28
N GLY A 153 15.16 4.64 2.73
CA GLY A 153 14.63 5.96 2.40
C GLY A 153 15.31 7.12 3.10
N ALA A 154 16.16 6.89 4.11
CA ALA A 154 16.84 7.94 4.88
C ALA A 154 17.89 8.70 4.06
N GLU A 155 18.85 7.96 3.49
CA GLU A 155 20.03 8.47 2.80
C GLU A 155 20.03 7.99 1.35
N PRO A 156 19.16 8.56 0.49
CA PRO A 156 18.97 8.06 -0.87
C PRO A 156 20.25 8.24 -1.69
N ASP A 157 20.68 7.16 -2.34
CA ASP A 157 21.87 7.06 -3.18
C ASP A 157 21.53 6.77 -4.66
N GLY A 158 20.24 6.84 -5.01
CA GLY A 158 19.71 6.67 -6.36
C GLY A 158 18.72 7.77 -6.77
N LEU A 159 18.43 7.81 -8.07
CA LEU A 159 17.44 8.71 -8.67
C LEU A 159 16.56 7.94 -9.66
N ILE A 160 15.25 8.09 -9.53
CA ILE A 160 14.27 7.63 -10.52
C ILE A 160 14.40 8.52 -11.77
N PRO A 161 14.78 7.96 -12.94
CA PRO A 161 14.87 8.71 -14.19
C PRO A 161 13.53 9.32 -14.58
N GLY A 162 13.55 10.49 -15.22
CA GLY A 162 12.33 11.19 -15.67
C GLY A 162 11.60 12.00 -14.59
N LEU A 163 11.89 11.79 -13.30
CA LEU A 163 11.37 12.60 -12.20
C LEU A 163 12.32 13.76 -11.86
N LYS A 164 11.73 14.88 -11.46
CA LYS A 164 12.45 16.09 -11.06
C LYS A 164 12.36 16.32 -9.54
N GLY A 165 13.42 16.88 -8.99
CA GLY A 165 13.43 17.39 -7.62
C GLY A 165 13.49 16.28 -6.55
N PRO A 166 13.13 16.61 -5.30
CA PRO A 166 13.31 15.71 -4.16
C PRO A 166 12.53 14.39 -4.25
N ARG A 167 11.43 14.34 -5.02
CA ARG A 167 10.61 13.14 -5.23
C ARG A 167 11.27 12.07 -6.10
N ALA A 168 12.34 12.41 -6.82
CA ALA A 168 13.10 11.47 -7.62
C ALA A 168 14.09 10.64 -6.79
N LYS A 169 14.40 11.07 -5.56
CA LYS A 169 15.39 10.41 -4.69
C LYS A 169 14.88 9.07 -4.18
N CYS A 170 15.70 8.03 -4.30
CA CYS A 170 15.40 6.67 -3.85
C CYS A 170 16.68 5.92 -3.48
N HIS A 171 16.58 4.66 -3.05
CA HIS A 171 17.75 3.80 -2.78
C HIS A 171 18.10 2.86 -3.94
N LYS A 172 19.40 2.66 -4.13
CA LYS A 172 19.94 1.65 -5.06
C LYS A 172 19.48 0.25 -4.67
N GLU A 173 19.56 -0.08 -3.39
CA GLU A 173 19.15 -1.38 -2.84
C GLU A 173 17.64 -1.58 -2.72
N GLY A 174 16.85 -0.52 -2.93
CA GLY A 174 15.40 -0.57 -2.95
C GLY A 174 14.86 -0.36 -4.36
N ILE A 175 14.21 0.79 -4.56
CA ILE A 175 13.47 1.09 -5.79
C ILE A 175 14.31 0.92 -7.06
N ILE A 176 15.62 1.24 -7.07
CA ILE A 176 16.40 1.13 -8.31
C ILE A 176 16.56 -0.33 -8.74
N SER A 177 16.96 -1.22 -7.83
CA SER A 177 17.30 -2.62 -8.16
C SER A 177 16.12 -3.57 -8.12
N CYS A 178 14.95 -3.17 -7.62
CA CYS A 178 13.77 -4.03 -7.62
C CYS A 178 13.23 -4.30 -9.04
N ASP A 179 12.73 -5.51 -9.27
CA ASP A 179 11.97 -5.87 -10.46
C ASP A 179 10.46 -5.65 -10.24
N THR A 180 9.98 -5.83 -9.00
CA THR A 180 8.57 -5.65 -8.61
C THR A 180 8.43 -4.66 -7.45
N ILE A 181 7.47 -3.75 -7.52
CA ILE A 181 7.23 -2.74 -6.49
C ILE A 181 5.74 -2.55 -6.20
N LEU A 182 5.37 -2.61 -4.92
CA LEU A 182 4.06 -2.18 -4.43
C LEU A 182 4.11 -0.70 -4.03
N VAL A 183 3.28 0.14 -4.68
CA VAL A 183 3.21 1.59 -4.44
C VAL A 183 1.77 2.04 -4.16
N PRO A 184 1.29 1.96 -2.90
CA PRO A 184 -0.05 2.40 -2.55
C PRO A 184 -0.19 3.93 -2.58
N LEU A 185 -1.34 4.43 -3.06
CA LEU A 185 -1.68 5.86 -3.07
C LEU A 185 -0.61 6.74 -3.76
N GLU A 186 -0.11 6.29 -4.91
CA GLU A 186 1.05 6.87 -5.60
C GLU A 186 0.69 7.98 -6.61
N ASP A 187 1.62 8.92 -6.82
CA ASP A 187 1.51 9.96 -7.83
C ASP A 187 1.72 9.43 -9.26
N GLY A 188 0.89 9.93 -10.20
CA GLY A 188 0.88 9.41 -11.56
C GLY A 188 2.21 9.54 -12.31
N ASP A 189 2.96 10.62 -12.09
CA ASP A 189 4.23 10.81 -12.80
C ASP A 189 5.26 9.79 -12.31
N ARG A 190 5.26 9.47 -11.02
CA ARG A 190 6.16 8.45 -10.46
C ARG A 190 5.76 7.05 -10.87
N CYS A 191 4.46 6.73 -10.90
CA CYS A 191 3.99 5.46 -11.43
C CYS A 191 4.49 5.27 -12.88
N GLU A 192 4.31 6.27 -13.73
CA GLU A 192 4.79 6.25 -15.12
C GLU A 192 6.31 6.08 -15.21
N ALA A 193 7.07 6.80 -14.38
CA ALA A 193 8.53 6.69 -14.35
C ALA A 193 9.00 5.29 -13.92
N LEU A 194 8.35 4.67 -12.92
CA LEU A 194 8.66 3.32 -12.47
C LEU A 194 8.35 2.27 -13.55
N VAL A 195 7.23 2.42 -14.26
CA VAL A 195 6.87 1.58 -15.41
C VAL A 195 7.89 1.75 -16.54
N ALA A 196 8.31 2.99 -16.83
CA ALA A 196 9.35 3.27 -17.83
C ALA A 196 10.73 2.68 -17.47
N MET A 197 10.99 2.41 -16.18
CA MET A 197 12.16 1.67 -15.72
C MET A 197 12.04 0.14 -15.92
N GLY A 198 10.94 -0.34 -16.50
CA GLY A 198 10.70 -1.78 -16.74
C GLY A 198 10.25 -2.56 -15.51
N LYS A 199 9.80 -1.87 -14.45
CA LYS A 199 9.36 -2.52 -13.19
C LYS A 199 7.93 -3.03 -13.32
N GLN A 200 7.62 -4.12 -12.62
CA GLN A 200 6.23 -4.46 -12.32
C GLN A 200 5.74 -3.53 -11.21
N VAL A 201 4.86 -2.59 -11.58
CA VAL A 201 4.33 -1.59 -10.66
C VAL A 201 2.94 -2.01 -10.22
N LEU A 202 2.79 -2.29 -8.93
CA LEU A 202 1.56 -2.75 -8.30
C LEU A 202 0.96 -1.58 -7.51
N VAL A 203 -0.22 -1.11 -7.88
CA VAL A 203 -0.84 0.10 -7.31
C VAL A 203 -2.08 -0.25 -6.51
N VAL A 204 -2.28 0.46 -5.40
CA VAL A 204 -3.56 0.49 -4.67
C VAL A 204 -4.11 1.91 -4.79
N ASP A 205 -5.24 2.07 -5.47
CA ASP A 205 -5.90 3.36 -5.68
C ASP A 205 -7.41 3.15 -5.85
N LEU A 206 -8.19 3.80 -4.99
CA LEU A 206 -9.66 3.78 -5.03
C LEU A 206 -10.22 4.43 -6.31
N ASN A 207 -9.44 5.27 -7.00
CA ASN A 207 -9.86 5.89 -8.25
C ASN A 207 -9.39 5.06 -9.47
N PRO A 208 -10.27 4.27 -10.12
CA PRO A 208 -9.90 3.47 -11.30
C PRO A 208 -9.54 4.32 -12.52
N MET A 209 -9.83 5.62 -12.50
CA MET A 209 -9.55 6.53 -13.60
C MET A 209 -8.23 7.29 -13.45
N SER A 210 -7.53 7.13 -12.32
CA SER A 210 -6.31 7.87 -12.06
C SER A 210 -5.20 7.50 -13.06
N ARG A 211 -4.22 8.39 -13.24
CA ARG A 211 -3.06 8.10 -14.10
C ARG A 211 -2.29 6.90 -13.58
N SER A 212 -2.10 6.80 -12.26
CA SER A 212 -1.42 5.66 -11.62
C SER A 212 -2.17 4.35 -11.89
N ALA A 213 -3.49 4.34 -11.68
CA ALA A 213 -4.34 3.18 -11.90
C ALA A 213 -4.26 2.65 -13.35
N LYS A 214 -4.22 3.54 -14.34
CA LYS A 214 -4.17 3.17 -15.76
C LYS A 214 -2.80 2.70 -16.24
N MET A 215 -1.71 3.15 -15.60
CA MET A 215 -0.34 2.86 -16.03
C MET A 215 0.26 1.65 -15.35
N ALA A 216 -0.21 1.30 -14.14
CA ALA A 216 0.32 0.18 -13.37
C ALA A 216 0.18 -1.17 -14.09
N SER A 217 1.05 -2.11 -13.73
CA SER A 217 0.97 -3.50 -14.18
C SER A 217 -0.25 -4.20 -13.58
N VAL A 218 -0.53 -3.93 -12.30
CA VAL A 218 -1.71 -4.40 -11.59
C VAL A 218 -2.24 -3.27 -10.71
N THR A 219 -3.53 -2.99 -10.80
CA THR A 219 -4.21 -2.02 -9.95
C THR A 219 -5.27 -2.68 -9.08
N ILE A 220 -5.22 -2.36 -7.80
CA ILE A 220 -6.29 -2.66 -6.83
C ILE A 220 -7.15 -1.42 -6.69
N VAL A 221 -8.44 -1.59 -6.98
CA VAL A 221 -9.46 -0.57 -6.73
C VAL A 221 -10.19 -0.94 -5.44
N ASP A 222 -9.52 -0.73 -4.31
CA ASP A 222 -10.00 -1.05 -2.96
C ASP A 222 -9.37 -0.10 -1.93
N GLU A 223 -9.94 -0.09 -0.73
CA GLU A 223 -9.40 0.65 0.41
C GLU A 223 -8.14 -0.04 0.92
N LEU A 224 -7.15 0.78 1.29
CA LEU A 224 -5.79 0.34 1.58
C LEU A 224 -5.71 -0.64 2.76
N CYS A 225 -6.42 -0.39 3.86
CA CYS A 225 -6.41 -1.28 5.02
C CYS A 225 -7.08 -2.62 4.70
N ARG A 226 -8.19 -2.63 3.94
CA ARG A 226 -8.81 -3.88 3.46
C ARG A 226 -7.83 -4.67 2.59
N PHE A 227 -7.21 -4.01 1.62
CA PHE A 227 -6.22 -4.63 0.75
C PHE A 227 -5.03 -5.19 1.54
N ALA A 228 -4.43 -4.42 2.46
CA ALA A 228 -3.25 -4.85 3.19
C ALA A 228 -3.52 -6.07 4.08
N ASN A 229 -4.71 -6.14 4.69
CA ASN A 229 -5.15 -7.28 5.46
C ASN A 229 -5.34 -8.54 4.58
N ASN A 230 -6.04 -8.39 3.45
CA ASN A 230 -6.25 -9.48 2.48
C ASN A 230 -4.91 -9.97 1.89
N LEU A 231 -4.00 -9.04 1.57
CA LEU A 231 -2.67 -9.36 1.04
C LEU A 231 -1.87 -10.19 2.06
N LEU A 232 -1.85 -9.79 3.33
CA LEU A 232 -1.12 -10.53 4.36
C LEU A 232 -1.61 -11.97 4.47
N GLN A 233 -2.94 -12.17 4.51
CA GLN A 233 -3.54 -13.50 4.57
C GLN A 233 -3.13 -14.33 3.34
N LEU A 234 -3.29 -13.77 2.14
CA LEU A 234 -2.94 -14.44 0.90
C LEU A 234 -1.45 -14.80 0.83
N LEU A 235 -0.55 -13.92 1.26
CA LEU A 235 0.90 -14.19 1.24
C LEU A 235 1.27 -15.40 2.11
N ILE A 236 0.59 -15.59 3.24
CA ILE A 236 0.81 -16.70 4.17
C ILE A 236 0.19 -18.01 3.64
N GLU A 237 -1.00 -17.93 3.04
CA GLU A 237 -1.78 -19.10 2.61
C GLU A 237 -1.43 -19.60 1.19
N LEU A 238 -0.93 -18.74 0.29
CA LEU A 238 -0.62 -19.11 -1.09
C LEU A 238 0.59 -20.04 -1.15
N ASP A 239 0.35 -21.33 -1.38
CA ASP A 239 1.40 -22.29 -1.68
C ASP A 239 1.82 -22.24 -3.17
N GLU A 240 0.88 -21.96 -4.08
CA GLU A 240 1.13 -21.80 -5.53
C GLU A 240 1.00 -20.34 -5.97
N TYR A 241 1.98 -19.83 -6.72
CA TYR A 241 2.04 -18.42 -7.08
C TYR A 241 2.36 -18.16 -8.57
N SER A 242 1.85 -19.01 -9.48
CA SER A 242 1.95 -18.75 -10.91
C SER A 242 1.20 -17.46 -11.30
N ILE A 243 1.94 -16.52 -11.88
CA ILE A 243 1.44 -15.26 -12.42
C ILE A 243 0.48 -15.54 -13.58
N ASP A 244 -0.64 -14.82 -13.65
CA ASP A 244 -1.53 -14.90 -14.81
C ASP A 244 -0.88 -14.25 -16.03
N SER A 245 -0.47 -15.07 -17.01
CA SER A 245 0.09 -14.58 -18.27
C SER A 245 -0.90 -13.77 -19.11
N ASN A 246 -2.20 -13.92 -18.86
CA ASN A 246 -3.27 -13.21 -19.55
C ASN A 246 -3.85 -12.07 -18.70
N TRP A 247 -3.12 -11.61 -17.67
CA TRP A 247 -3.57 -10.52 -16.80
C TRP A 247 -3.95 -9.28 -17.61
N ASP A 248 -5.22 -8.87 -17.49
CA ASP A 248 -5.74 -7.65 -18.11
C ASP A 248 -6.10 -6.62 -17.05
N ASN A 249 -5.19 -5.67 -16.81
CA ASN A 249 -5.42 -4.59 -15.86
C ASN A 249 -6.58 -3.67 -16.30
N GLN A 250 -6.83 -3.48 -17.60
CA GLN A 250 -7.92 -2.63 -18.06
C GLN A 250 -9.28 -3.26 -17.72
N GLN A 251 -9.39 -4.58 -17.85
CA GLN A 251 -10.61 -5.30 -17.45
C GLN A 251 -10.89 -5.13 -15.95
N ILE A 252 -9.87 -5.17 -15.08
CA ILE A 252 -10.04 -4.94 -13.64
C ILE A 252 -10.56 -3.53 -13.34
N LEU A 253 -10.03 -2.52 -14.03
CA LEU A 253 -10.50 -1.13 -13.89
C LEU A 253 -11.94 -0.97 -14.38
N GLN A 254 -12.30 -1.63 -15.49
CA GLN A 254 -13.65 -1.61 -16.02
C GLN A 254 -14.64 -2.30 -15.06
N ASP A 255 -14.29 -3.47 -14.52
CA ASP A 255 -15.10 -4.18 -13.54
C ASP A 255 -15.36 -3.31 -12.30
N ALA A 256 -14.36 -2.56 -11.83
CA ALA A 256 -14.53 -1.64 -10.71
C ALA A 256 -15.48 -0.48 -11.04
N LEU A 257 -15.40 0.09 -12.25
CA LEU A 257 -16.35 1.11 -12.73
C LEU A 257 -17.78 0.55 -12.84
N ASP A 258 -17.94 -0.70 -13.28
CA ASP A 258 -19.24 -1.36 -13.38
C ASP A 258 -19.86 -1.62 -12.00
N VAL A 259 -19.05 -1.95 -10.99
CA VAL A 259 -19.48 -2.02 -9.59
C VAL A 259 -19.99 -0.65 -9.12
N MET A 260 -19.21 0.42 -9.32
CA MET A 260 -19.63 1.78 -8.96
C MET A 260 -20.94 2.18 -9.66
N ALA A 261 -21.06 1.91 -10.96
CA ALA A 261 -22.26 2.21 -11.74
C ALA A 261 -23.49 1.42 -11.26
N THR A 262 -23.30 0.17 -10.86
CA THR A 262 -24.36 -0.68 -10.31
C THR A 262 -24.83 -0.17 -8.96
N ASN A 263 -23.90 0.17 -8.06
CA ASN A 263 -24.22 0.71 -6.74
C ASN A 263 -24.98 2.04 -6.85
N MET A 264 -24.56 2.95 -7.73
CA MET A 264 -25.28 4.22 -7.96
C MET A 264 -26.73 4.00 -8.40
N LYS A 265 -27.01 2.99 -9.24
CA LYS A 265 -28.39 2.67 -9.67
C LYS A 265 -29.24 2.11 -8.55
N ASN A 266 -28.63 1.43 -7.57
CA ASN A 266 -29.33 0.81 -6.45
C ASN A 266 -29.66 1.83 -5.34
N VAL A 267 -28.91 2.92 -5.22
CA VAL A 267 -29.20 4.01 -4.25
C VAL A 267 -30.54 4.70 -4.51
N THR A 268 -31.00 4.71 -5.76
CA THR A 268 -32.24 5.40 -6.19
C THR A 268 -33.49 4.50 -6.23
N LYS A 269 -33.40 3.26 -5.77
CA LYS A 269 -34.53 2.33 -5.66
C LYS A 269 -34.97 2.17 -4.21
#